data_AF-A0A8S3RCH1-F1
#
_entry.id   AF-A0A8S3RCH1-F1
#
_cell.length_a   1.000
_cell.length_b   1.000
_cell.length_c   1.000
_cell.angle_alpha   90.00
_cell.angle_beta   90.00
_cell.angle_gamma   90.00
#
_symmetry.space_group_name_H-M   'P 1'
#
loop_
_entity.id
_entity.type
_entity.pdbx_description
1 polymer ?
#
loop_
_entity_poly.entity_id
_entity_poly.type
_entity_poly.pdbx_seq_one_letter_code
_entity_poly.pdbx_strand_id
1 'polypeptide(L)'
;MENEVIHGNDINPEIYVTTSKKTIVHVNVSASGNPNAQLYKTFSVIHGQTQLVKLNTSLRLHHTELTKKAVLIEADDEIVVYVVNREERSDDAYLALPIDVLGKEYYTVSYSPASHYCLFAIIGVYDKTNVSIHLPDVHHLSVTLNGNTYHGDQWMNVTLDRLSTLQVRSKHDLTGSHIVSSKPIAVLSGNKKTTVGHGDSRDHLVEMLLPLSSWGSNFATVPIPDRHDKGDIFRFIASEDNTHVHVSGINSGKPFQDIIKLEKRVITSKNTIVPDCLVSQMIEGDKIDNDCDGEIDEEQSDGKDGDVKPSPDQYLTHLELYNSIDSCKPKSHLKGLQRVRGMWRIYPDSDIDRETLITNNITVRHKLINVYSANPKSSEYSTHLYLRVRVKDVPCSADDGQILRAIESEGKCSVHKLNRERLRVDGLLTNCQTGDRILFCDPLENPLPRIIKIGKYRAMVFHKDQIPSSNDTLVCNKCLQNGHRFRDCQNDWVCKQCKLPGHKQADCPSFDAQNEECNSMPHDNDKKKQLLFRK
;
A
#
# COMPACT_ATOMS: atom_id res chain seq x y z
N MET A 1 11.04 -22.77 11.68
CA MET A 1 10.06 -23.86 11.83
C MET A 1 10.67 -25.19 11.42
N GLU A 2 10.02 -26.30 11.72
CA GLU A 2 10.45 -27.64 11.30
C GLU A 2 10.49 -27.75 9.76
N ASN A 3 11.65 -28.09 9.20
CA ASN A 3 11.86 -28.38 7.76
C ASN A 3 12.69 -29.66 7.53
N GLU A 4 13.14 -30.36 8.58
CA GLU A 4 13.95 -31.58 8.43
C GLU A 4 13.05 -32.75 7.97
N VAL A 5 13.21 -33.21 6.73
CA VAL A 5 12.48 -34.38 6.19
C VAL A 5 13.42 -35.57 6.02
N ILE A 6 14.64 -35.35 5.54
CA ILE A 6 15.67 -36.38 5.36
C ILE A 6 16.57 -36.41 6.59
N HIS A 7 16.45 -37.48 7.38
CA HIS A 7 17.26 -37.66 8.59
C HIS A 7 18.76 -37.76 8.26
N GLY A 8 19.57 -37.00 8.99
CA GLY A 8 21.05 -37.04 8.91
C GLY A 8 21.70 -36.09 7.90
N ASN A 9 20.91 -35.39 7.07
CA ASN A 9 21.40 -34.43 6.05
C ASN A 9 20.86 -33.02 6.29
N ASP A 10 20.74 -32.60 7.55
CA ASP A 10 20.19 -31.27 7.85
C ASP A 10 21.15 -30.13 7.46
N ILE A 11 20.63 -29.11 6.79
CA ILE A 11 21.35 -27.92 6.36
C ILE A 11 21.12 -26.79 7.36
N ASN A 12 22.19 -26.08 7.71
CA ASN A 12 22.13 -24.90 8.57
C ASN A 12 21.17 -23.84 8.00
N PRO A 13 20.19 -23.35 8.78
CA PRO A 13 19.41 -22.19 8.38
C PRO A 13 20.31 -20.95 8.23
N GLU A 14 19.91 -20.02 7.36
CA GLU A 14 20.71 -18.87 6.96
C GLU A 14 19.94 -17.57 7.24
N ILE A 15 20.62 -16.60 7.83
CA ILE A 15 20.11 -15.23 7.99
C ILE A 15 20.95 -14.31 7.11
N TYR A 16 20.28 -13.53 6.28
CA TYR A 16 20.87 -12.50 5.46
C TYR A 16 20.46 -11.14 6.01
N VAL A 17 21.44 -10.33 6.39
CA VAL A 17 21.23 -8.98 6.93
C VAL A 17 21.79 -7.95 5.97
N THR A 18 20.98 -6.99 5.58
CA THR A 18 21.36 -5.85 4.73
C THR A 18 20.81 -4.54 5.29
N THR A 19 21.21 -3.41 4.74
CA THR A 19 20.68 -2.09 5.12
C THR A 19 20.60 -1.17 3.91
N SER A 20 19.57 -0.31 3.90
CA SER A 20 19.44 0.80 2.95
C SER A 20 20.14 2.08 3.45
N LYS A 21 20.62 2.08 4.70
CA LYS A 21 21.31 3.23 5.31
C LYS A 21 22.68 3.43 4.68
N LYS A 22 23.03 4.68 4.40
CA LYS A 22 24.35 5.08 3.87
C LYS A 22 25.44 5.05 4.94
N THR A 23 25.05 5.12 6.21
CA THR A 23 25.93 4.96 7.38
C THR A 23 26.22 3.49 7.65
N ILE A 24 27.31 3.23 8.37
CA ILE A 24 27.63 1.89 8.87
C ILE A 24 26.63 1.55 9.99
N VAL A 25 26.01 0.39 9.91
CA VAL A 25 25.08 -0.13 10.93
C VAL A 25 25.73 -1.29 11.65
N HIS A 26 25.75 -1.26 12.98
CA HIS A 26 26.30 -2.34 13.82
C HIS A 26 25.19 -3.29 14.22
N VAL A 27 25.41 -4.58 13.98
CA VAL A 27 24.42 -5.64 14.20
C VAL A 27 24.98 -6.66 15.17
N ASN A 28 24.17 -7.02 16.15
CA ASN A 28 24.41 -8.11 17.09
C ASN A 28 23.35 -9.21 16.89
N VAL A 29 23.81 -10.44 16.67
CA VAL A 29 22.95 -11.62 16.52
C VAL A 29 23.26 -12.57 17.66
N SER A 30 22.23 -12.85 18.46
CA SER A 30 22.29 -13.84 19.54
C SER A 30 21.16 -14.85 19.40
N ALA A 31 21.31 -16.06 19.95
CA ALA A 31 20.23 -17.04 19.98
C ALA A 31 20.00 -17.59 21.38
N SER A 32 18.73 -17.76 21.75
CA SER A 32 18.33 -18.60 22.87
C SER A 32 18.27 -20.05 22.42
N GLY A 33 18.77 -20.95 23.27
CA GLY A 33 18.85 -22.37 22.96
C GLY A 33 19.93 -23.02 23.82
N ASN A 34 20.07 -24.36 23.72
CA ASN A 34 21.03 -25.20 24.44
C ASN A 34 22.34 -24.43 24.78
N PRO A 35 22.84 -24.44 26.04
CA PRO A 35 24.04 -23.68 26.45
C PRO A 35 25.30 -23.96 25.59
N ASN A 36 25.36 -25.09 24.88
CA ASN A 36 26.44 -25.41 23.94
C ASN A 36 26.27 -24.84 22.51
N ALA A 37 25.14 -24.18 22.23
CA ALA A 37 24.76 -23.59 20.95
C ALA A 37 24.65 -22.06 21.03
N GLN A 38 25.38 -21.43 21.96
CA GLN A 38 25.45 -19.97 22.09
C GLN A 38 25.97 -19.36 20.78
N LEU A 39 25.04 -18.93 19.93
CA LEU A 39 25.35 -18.05 18.82
C LEU A 39 25.45 -16.65 19.42
N TYR A 40 26.63 -16.05 19.31
CA TYR A 40 26.84 -14.63 19.51
C TYR A 40 27.76 -14.14 18.38
N LYS A 41 27.23 -13.29 17.51
CA LYS A 41 27.96 -12.73 16.37
C LYS A 41 27.68 -11.25 16.28
N THR A 42 28.75 -10.46 16.16
CA THR A 42 28.68 -9.03 15.92
C THR A 42 29.38 -8.70 14.62
N PHE A 43 28.77 -7.84 13.82
CA PHE A 43 29.33 -7.39 12.55
C PHE A 43 28.75 -6.03 12.16
N SER A 44 29.33 -5.41 11.15
CA SER A 44 28.82 -4.18 10.55
C SER A 44 28.26 -4.44 9.17
N VAL A 45 27.19 -3.74 8.81
CA VAL A 45 26.57 -3.78 7.50
C VAL A 45 26.64 -2.40 6.89
N ILE A 46 26.94 -2.34 5.60
CA ILE A 46 26.96 -1.10 4.81
C ILE A 46 26.02 -1.21 3.62
N HIS A 47 25.55 -0.07 3.12
CA HIS A 47 24.69 0.01 1.95
C HIS A 47 25.18 -0.85 0.77
N GLY A 48 24.28 -1.68 0.22
CA GLY A 48 24.56 -2.53 -0.94
C GLY A 48 25.36 -3.80 -0.62
N GLN A 49 25.69 -4.06 0.66
CA GLN A 49 26.25 -5.33 1.10
C GLN A 49 25.22 -6.16 1.86
N THR A 50 25.43 -7.47 1.86
CA THR A 50 24.64 -8.43 2.63
C THR A 50 25.57 -9.30 3.46
N GLN A 51 25.29 -9.40 4.75
CA GLN A 51 26.02 -10.25 5.68
C GLN A 51 25.26 -11.56 5.90
N LEU A 52 25.95 -12.68 5.74
CA LEU A 52 25.41 -14.03 5.95
C LEU A 52 25.76 -14.54 7.35
N VAL A 53 24.75 -14.92 8.11
CA VAL A 53 24.88 -15.60 9.40
C VAL A 53 24.26 -16.99 9.29
N LYS A 54 25.10 -18.02 9.33
CA LYS A 54 24.65 -19.42 9.45
C LYS A 54 24.27 -19.76 10.89
N LEU A 55 23.11 -20.38 11.07
CA LEU A 55 22.57 -20.85 12.34
C LEU A 55 22.85 -22.34 12.54
N ASN A 56 23.06 -22.77 13.78
CA ASN A 56 23.11 -24.21 14.09
C ASN A 56 21.73 -24.85 13.83
N THR A 57 21.70 -26.04 13.24
CA THR A 57 20.47 -26.81 13.02
C THR A 57 19.72 -27.10 14.32
N SER A 58 20.39 -27.10 15.47
CA SER A 58 19.77 -27.24 16.79
C SER A 58 18.75 -26.15 17.15
N LEU A 59 18.80 -24.99 16.48
CA LEU A 59 17.81 -23.91 16.66
C LEU A 59 16.52 -24.18 15.90
N ARG A 60 16.49 -25.20 15.03
CA ARG A 60 15.27 -25.64 14.38
C ARG A 60 14.30 -26.22 15.42
N LEU A 61 13.03 -25.90 15.23
CA LEU A 61 11.94 -26.42 16.04
C LEU A 61 11.57 -27.80 15.51
N HIS A 62 11.13 -28.69 16.40
CA HIS A 62 10.66 -30.00 15.99
C HIS A 62 9.37 -30.33 16.73
N HIS A 63 8.40 -30.88 16.01
CA HIS A 63 7.16 -31.41 16.58
C HIS A 63 6.27 -30.27 17.13
N THR A 64 5.24 -30.62 17.91
CA THR A 64 4.52 -29.64 18.72
C THR A 64 5.23 -29.52 20.05
N GLU A 65 5.90 -28.39 20.28
CA GLU A 65 6.70 -28.16 21.48
C GLU A 65 6.71 -26.69 21.87
N LEU A 66 6.81 -26.43 23.18
CA LEU A 66 7.19 -25.13 23.73
C LEU A 66 8.65 -25.20 24.16
N THR A 67 9.49 -24.34 23.58
CA THR A 67 10.95 -24.40 23.78
C THR A 67 11.58 -23.02 23.83
N LYS A 68 12.80 -22.90 24.36
CA LYS A 68 13.57 -21.64 24.38
C LYS A 68 14.52 -21.56 23.19
N LYS A 69 13.95 -21.61 21.98
CA LYS A 69 14.68 -21.47 20.72
C LYS A 69 14.17 -20.25 19.96
N ALA A 70 14.96 -19.18 19.93
CA ALA A 70 14.69 -17.97 19.16
C ALA A 70 16.02 -17.27 18.84
N VAL A 71 16.04 -16.49 17.76
CA VAL A 71 17.18 -15.64 17.41
C VAL A 71 16.79 -14.19 17.69
N LEU A 72 17.62 -13.50 18.46
CA LEU A 72 17.52 -12.06 18.71
C LEU A 72 18.54 -11.35 17.82
N ILE A 73 18.06 -10.41 17.02
CA ILE A 73 18.87 -9.54 16.19
C ILE A 73 18.66 -8.12 16.67
N GLU A 74 19.75 -7.44 17.00
CA GLU A 74 19.77 -6.06 17.48
C GLU A 74 20.64 -5.24 16.55
N ALA A 75 20.20 -4.04 16.21
CA ALA A 75 20.95 -3.10 15.38
C ALA A 75 20.81 -1.68 15.94
N ASP A 76 21.80 -0.83 15.68
CA ASP A 76 21.79 0.58 16.08
C ASP A 76 21.06 1.51 15.08
N ASP A 77 20.68 0.99 13.89
CA ASP A 77 19.86 1.66 12.87
C ASP A 77 19.11 0.59 12.03
N GLU A 78 18.28 1.03 11.07
CA GLU A 78 17.43 0.15 10.26
C GLU A 78 18.21 -0.90 9.47
N ILE A 79 17.73 -2.13 9.54
CA ILE A 79 18.22 -3.28 8.77
C ILE A 79 17.05 -4.04 8.15
N VAL A 80 17.34 -4.77 7.09
CA VAL A 80 16.42 -5.73 6.48
C VAL A 80 16.99 -7.13 6.70
N VAL A 81 16.15 -8.04 7.16
CA VAL A 81 16.55 -9.40 7.54
C VAL A 81 15.73 -10.42 6.77
N TYR A 82 16.40 -11.23 5.95
CA TYR A 82 15.79 -12.39 5.30
C TYR A 82 16.27 -13.66 5.98
N VAL A 83 15.37 -14.59 6.25
CA VAL A 83 15.71 -15.87 6.87
C VAL A 83 15.37 -16.98 5.91
N VAL A 84 16.36 -17.80 5.56
CA VAL A 84 16.21 -18.96 4.69
C VAL A 84 16.22 -20.22 5.54
N ASN A 85 15.14 -21.00 5.49
CA ASN A 85 15.03 -22.28 6.16
C ASN A 85 15.20 -23.40 5.12
N ARG A 86 16.42 -23.93 5.00
CA ARG A 86 16.79 -24.88 3.95
C ARG A 86 16.97 -26.31 4.47
N GLU A 87 16.72 -27.25 3.58
CA GLU A 87 17.06 -28.67 3.61
C GLU A 87 17.51 -29.09 2.18
N GLU A 88 18.08 -30.29 2.03
CA GLU A 88 18.72 -30.75 0.77
C GLU A 88 17.83 -30.58 -0.48
N ARG A 89 16.51 -30.78 -0.35
CA ARG A 89 15.56 -30.70 -1.47
C ARG A 89 14.26 -30.00 -1.05
N SER A 90 14.37 -28.97 -0.23
CA SER A 90 13.25 -28.22 0.33
C SER A 90 13.76 -26.94 0.98
N ASP A 91 13.45 -25.78 0.42
CA ASP A 91 13.71 -24.51 1.08
C ASP A 91 12.60 -23.50 0.86
N ASP A 92 12.53 -22.55 1.78
CA ASP A 92 11.74 -21.34 1.63
C ASP A 92 12.33 -20.26 2.56
N ALA A 93 11.94 -19.01 2.32
CA ALA A 93 12.48 -17.87 3.02
C ALA A 93 11.38 -16.86 3.40
N TYR A 94 11.58 -16.17 4.51
CA TYR A 94 10.66 -15.12 4.97
C TYR A 94 11.42 -13.84 5.31
N LEU A 95 10.71 -12.72 5.23
CA LEU A 95 11.17 -11.43 5.74
C LEU A 95 10.91 -11.38 7.25
N ALA A 96 11.97 -11.24 8.06
CA ALA A 96 11.79 -11.06 9.49
C ALA A 96 11.33 -9.62 9.78
N LEU A 97 10.22 -9.50 10.50
CA LEU A 97 9.61 -8.23 10.86
C LEU A 97 10.20 -7.68 12.16
N PRO A 98 10.44 -6.35 12.26
CA PRO A 98 10.92 -5.73 13.50
C PRO A 98 9.85 -5.75 14.59
N ILE A 99 10.26 -5.63 15.86
CA ILE A 99 9.38 -5.85 17.01
C ILE A 99 8.26 -4.81 17.15
N ASP A 100 8.42 -3.64 16.55
CA ASP A 100 7.49 -2.50 16.60
C ASP A 100 6.35 -2.61 15.58
N VAL A 101 6.48 -3.47 14.56
CA VAL A 101 5.38 -3.79 13.63
C VAL A 101 4.55 -5.01 14.07
N LEU A 102 5.00 -5.74 15.09
CA LEU A 102 4.29 -6.91 15.60
C LEU A 102 3.03 -6.49 16.35
N GLY A 103 1.97 -7.29 16.22
CA GLY A 103 0.71 -7.10 16.91
C GLY A 103 0.37 -8.24 17.86
N LYS A 104 -0.91 -8.29 18.24
CA LYS A 104 -1.44 -9.21 19.27
C LYS A 104 -2.46 -10.22 18.73
N GLU A 105 -2.82 -10.11 17.47
CA GLU A 105 -3.90 -10.89 16.88
C GLU A 105 -3.53 -11.31 15.46
N TYR A 106 -3.66 -12.60 15.16
CA TYR A 106 -3.22 -13.21 13.90
C TYR A 106 -4.13 -14.36 13.47
N TYR A 107 -4.14 -14.64 12.17
CA TYR A 107 -4.71 -15.86 11.59
C TYR A 107 -3.64 -16.60 10.80
N THR A 108 -3.50 -17.90 11.04
CA THR A 108 -2.52 -18.74 10.35
C THR A 108 -2.96 -19.10 8.94
N VAL A 109 -1.99 -19.30 8.06
CA VAL A 109 -2.19 -19.75 6.67
C VAL A 109 -1.31 -20.97 6.40
N SER A 110 -1.88 -22.04 5.87
CA SER A 110 -1.12 -23.20 5.41
C SER A 110 -1.74 -23.79 4.14
N TYR A 111 -1.01 -24.65 3.44
CA TYR A 111 -1.50 -25.36 2.28
C TYR A 111 -1.83 -26.81 2.63
N SER A 112 -3.10 -27.17 2.49
CA SER A 112 -3.64 -28.49 2.80
C SER A 112 -4.39 -29.08 1.59
N PRO A 113 -4.35 -30.40 1.35
CA PRO A 113 -3.71 -31.45 2.14
C PRO A 113 -2.18 -31.34 2.11
N ALA A 114 -1.56 -31.35 3.29
CA ALA A 114 -0.12 -31.22 3.41
C ALA A 114 0.56 -32.55 3.06
N SER A 115 1.70 -32.44 2.38
CA SER A 115 2.55 -33.58 2.09
C SER A 115 3.17 -34.21 3.35
N HIS A 116 3.47 -33.38 4.34
CA HIS A 116 3.93 -33.80 5.66
C HIS A 116 3.05 -33.20 6.77
N TYR A 117 3.22 -31.91 7.07
CA TYR A 117 2.48 -31.23 8.13
C TYR A 117 2.23 -29.77 7.75
N CYS A 118 1.06 -29.25 8.12
CA CYS A 118 0.82 -27.81 8.30
C CYS A 118 1.47 -27.37 9.62
N LEU A 119 2.06 -26.19 9.65
CA LEU A 119 2.81 -25.66 10.78
C LEU A 119 2.45 -24.20 11.06
N PHE A 120 2.50 -23.82 12.32
CA PHE A 120 2.73 -22.43 12.71
C PHE A 120 3.61 -22.38 13.97
N ALA A 121 4.31 -21.27 14.16
CA ALA A 121 5.11 -21.03 15.35
C ALA A 121 4.86 -19.63 15.92
N ILE A 122 4.84 -19.51 17.24
CA ILE A 122 4.60 -18.26 17.96
C ILE A 122 5.81 -17.97 18.82
N ILE A 123 6.42 -16.81 18.63
CA ILE A 123 7.62 -16.37 19.35
C ILE A 123 7.25 -15.27 20.34
N GLY A 124 7.60 -15.49 21.61
CA GLY A 124 7.44 -14.52 22.69
C GLY A 124 8.50 -13.43 22.65
N VAL A 125 8.07 -12.18 22.52
CA VAL A 125 8.95 -11.00 22.54
C VAL A 125 9.19 -10.50 23.97
N TYR A 126 8.17 -10.62 24.82
CA TYR A 126 8.16 -10.19 26.21
C TYR A 126 7.85 -11.34 27.15
N ASP A 127 8.36 -11.26 28.39
CA ASP A 127 8.07 -12.24 29.43
C ASP A 127 6.58 -12.27 29.79
N LYS A 128 6.10 -13.42 30.26
CA LYS A 128 4.72 -13.60 30.75
C LYS A 128 3.66 -13.10 29.74
N THR A 129 3.83 -13.48 28.48
CA THR A 129 2.86 -13.20 27.41
C THR A 129 1.86 -14.34 27.36
N ASN A 130 0.60 -14.06 27.69
CA ASN A 130 -0.47 -15.05 27.61
C ASN A 130 -0.99 -15.08 26.18
N VAL A 131 -1.09 -16.27 25.60
CA VAL A 131 -1.54 -16.51 24.23
C VAL A 131 -2.68 -17.52 24.26
N SER A 132 -3.81 -17.14 23.67
CA SER A 132 -4.97 -17.99 23.41
C SER A 132 -5.02 -18.30 21.92
N ILE A 133 -5.17 -19.58 21.59
CA ILE A 133 -5.17 -20.07 20.21
C ILE A 133 -6.46 -20.86 20.01
N HIS A 134 -7.31 -20.43 19.09
CA HIS A 134 -8.46 -21.18 18.64
C HIS A 134 -8.05 -22.03 17.43
N LEU A 135 -8.19 -23.35 17.53
CA LEU A 135 -7.94 -24.25 16.40
C LEU A 135 -9.12 -24.19 15.41
N PRO A 136 -8.87 -24.27 14.09
CA PRO A 136 -9.94 -24.23 13.11
C PRO A 136 -10.86 -25.44 13.26
N ASP A 137 -12.14 -25.26 12.91
CA ASP A 137 -13.14 -26.33 12.88
C ASP A 137 -12.89 -27.26 11.69
N VAL A 138 -11.90 -28.15 11.84
CA VAL A 138 -11.50 -29.15 10.85
C VAL A 138 -11.70 -30.52 11.45
N HIS A 139 -12.48 -31.35 10.76
CA HIS A 139 -12.78 -32.72 11.19
C HIS A 139 -11.49 -33.53 11.41
N HIS A 140 -11.44 -34.25 12.53
CA HIS A 140 -10.27 -35.02 13.01
C HIS A 140 -8.99 -34.23 13.30
N LEU A 141 -9.03 -32.89 13.31
CA LEU A 141 -7.91 -32.11 13.80
C LEU A 141 -7.68 -32.42 15.29
N SER A 142 -6.44 -32.77 15.62
CA SER A 142 -5.98 -32.94 17.00
C SER A 142 -4.54 -32.47 17.15
N VAL A 143 -4.25 -31.68 18.19
CA VAL A 143 -2.93 -31.18 18.55
C VAL A 143 -2.67 -31.53 20.00
N THR A 144 -1.53 -32.16 20.29
CA THR A 144 -1.12 -32.48 21.67
C THR A 144 -0.01 -31.54 22.11
N LEU A 145 -0.22 -30.81 23.21
CA LEU A 145 0.76 -29.94 23.84
C LEU A 145 0.84 -30.26 25.34
N ASN A 146 2.05 -30.50 25.85
CA ASN A 146 2.31 -30.82 27.26
C ASN A 146 1.42 -31.94 27.83
N GLY A 147 1.11 -32.96 27.01
CA GLY A 147 0.25 -34.09 27.37
C GLY A 147 -1.26 -33.86 27.24
N ASN A 148 -1.70 -32.62 27.02
CA ASN A 148 -3.11 -32.29 26.75
C ASN A 148 -3.38 -32.33 25.26
N THR A 149 -4.49 -32.95 24.85
CA THR A 149 -4.93 -33.00 23.44
C THR A 149 -6.09 -32.04 23.23
N TYR A 150 -5.94 -31.19 22.22
CA TYR A 150 -6.92 -30.20 21.78
C TYR A 150 -7.42 -30.58 20.40
N HIS A 151 -8.72 -30.46 20.16
CA HIS A 151 -9.38 -30.78 18.91
C HIS A 151 -9.74 -29.51 18.12
N GLY A 152 -10.22 -29.65 16.88
CA GLY A 152 -10.78 -28.53 16.12
C GLY A 152 -11.88 -27.80 16.89
N ASP A 153 -12.02 -26.50 16.66
CA ASP A 153 -12.96 -25.60 17.35
C ASP A 153 -12.73 -25.48 18.88
N GLN A 154 -11.53 -25.86 19.36
CA GLN A 154 -11.15 -25.71 20.77
C GLN A 154 -10.10 -24.61 20.96
N TRP A 155 -10.19 -23.97 22.12
CA TRP A 155 -9.18 -23.04 22.61
C TRP A 155 -8.08 -23.78 23.36
N MET A 156 -6.83 -23.43 23.03
CA MET A 156 -5.65 -23.79 23.82
C MET A 156 -4.96 -22.52 24.31
N ASN A 157 -4.46 -22.55 25.55
CA ASN A 157 -3.80 -21.41 26.18
C ASN A 157 -2.36 -21.77 26.53
N VAL A 158 -1.43 -20.84 26.29
CA VAL A 158 -0.02 -20.97 26.66
C VAL A 158 0.51 -19.63 27.19
N THR A 159 1.47 -19.68 28.09
CA THR A 159 2.24 -18.50 28.50
C THR A 159 3.64 -18.61 27.91
N LEU A 160 4.05 -17.58 27.17
CA LEU A 160 5.38 -17.46 26.56
C LEU A 160 6.21 -16.45 27.34
N ASP A 161 7.45 -16.82 27.65
CA ASP A 161 8.46 -15.86 28.08
C ASP A 161 9.26 -15.32 26.90
N ARG A 162 10.04 -14.25 27.11
CA ARG A 162 10.89 -13.66 26.08
C ARG A 162 11.83 -14.73 25.50
N LEU A 163 11.92 -14.77 24.17
CA LEU A 163 12.70 -15.73 23.39
C LEU A 163 12.27 -17.21 23.56
N SER A 164 11.05 -17.43 24.04
CA SER A 164 10.39 -18.74 24.00
C SER A 164 9.53 -18.85 22.75
N THR A 165 9.48 -20.04 22.17
CA THR A 165 8.76 -20.32 20.94
C THR A 165 7.89 -21.56 21.12
N LEU A 166 6.60 -21.43 20.78
CA LEU A 166 5.69 -22.56 20.62
C LEU A 166 5.61 -22.92 19.13
N GLN A 167 5.84 -24.17 18.76
CA GLN A 167 5.45 -24.68 17.45
C GLN A 167 4.21 -25.58 17.59
N VAL A 168 3.28 -25.45 16.66
CA VAL A 168 2.14 -26.35 16.49
C VAL A 168 2.21 -26.98 15.11
N ARG A 169 1.91 -28.28 15.02
CA ARG A 169 1.89 -29.02 13.78
C ARG A 169 0.67 -29.92 13.69
N SER A 170 0.18 -30.14 12.48
CA SER A 170 -0.89 -31.09 12.20
C SER A 170 -0.78 -31.65 10.79
N LYS A 171 -1.30 -32.87 10.57
CA LYS A 171 -1.51 -33.40 9.21
C LYS A 171 -2.75 -32.79 8.55
N HIS A 172 -3.64 -32.22 9.34
CA HIS A 172 -4.84 -31.52 8.90
C HIS A 172 -4.56 -30.03 8.73
N ASP A 173 -5.46 -29.33 8.03
CA ASP A 173 -5.33 -27.91 7.76
C ASP A 173 -5.30 -27.12 9.07
N LEU A 174 -4.34 -26.21 9.21
CA LEU A 174 -4.24 -25.28 10.34
C LEU A 174 -4.60 -23.85 9.91
N THR A 175 -5.01 -23.64 8.65
CA THR A 175 -5.45 -22.32 8.16
C THR A 175 -6.63 -21.82 8.98
N GLY A 176 -6.59 -20.54 9.37
CA GLY A 176 -7.65 -19.91 10.16
C GLY A 176 -7.54 -20.15 11.66
N SER A 177 -6.44 -20.74 12.17
CA SER A 177 -6.20 -20.74 13.63
C SER A 177 -6.12 -19.30 14.11
N HIS A 178 -6.96 -18.92 15.06
CA HIS A 178 -7.03 -17.55 15.58
C HIS A 178 -6.14 -17.43 16.80
N ILE A 179 -5.12 -16.59 16.73
CA ILE A 179 -4.15 -16.38 17.80
C ILE A 179 -4.38 -15.00 18.39
N VAL A 180 -4.63 -14.93 19.70
CA VAL A 180 -4.79 -13.70 20.46
C VAL A 180 -3.82 -13.68 21.63
N SER A 181 -3.12 -12.57 21.85
CA SER A 181 -2.13 -12.45 22.92
C SER A 181 -2.28 -11.19 23.76
N SER A 182 -1.80 -11.23 25.01
CA SER A 182 -1.80 -10.07 25.91
C SER A 182 -0.76 -9.00 25.53
N LYS A 183 0.35 -9.42 24.89
CA LYS A 183 1.48 -8.58 24.44
C LYS A 183 1.88 -8.95 23.01
N PRO A 184 2.58 -8.07 22.28
CA PRO A 184 3.02 -8.37 20.92
C PRO A 184 3.84 -9.67 20.83
N ILE A 185 3.56 -10.45 19.79
CA ILE A 185 4.21 -11.73 19.46
C ILE A 185 4.57 -11.75 17.98
N ALA A 186 5.58 -12.52 17.59
CA ALA A 186 5.81 -12.84 16.18
C ALA A 186 5.19 -14.20 15.85
N VAL A 187 4.58 -14.33 14.67
CA VAL A 187 3.95 -15.57 14.22
C VAL A 187 4.52 -15.97 12.87
N LEU A 188 5.01 -17.20 12.78
CA LEU A 188 5.37 -17.85 11.53
C LEU A 188 4.27 -18.85 11.15
N SER A 189 3.97 -18.98 9.86
CA SER A 189 2.96 -19.93 9.37
C SER A 189 3.40 -20.58 8.07
N GLY A 190 2.97 -21.81 7.82
CA GLY A 190 3.19 -22.49 6.55
C GLY A 190 3.14 -24.02 6.67
N ASN A 191 4.11 -24.71 6.08
CA ASN A 191 4.11 -26.16 5.95
C ASN A 191 5.52 -26.72 6.14
N LYS A 192 5.63 -27.89 6.77
CA LYS A 192 6.89 -28.63 6.82
C LYS A 192 7.39 -28.92 5.41
N LYS A 193 6.50 -29.46 4.58
CA LYS A 193 6.70 -29.71 3.15
C LYS A 193 5.32 -29.95 2.52
N THR A 194 5.06 -29.38 1.35
CA THR A 194 3.77 -29.49 0.65
C THR A 194 3.87 -29.25 -0.85
N THR A 195 2.86 -29.69 -1.61
CA THR A 195 2.75 -29.48 -3.05
C THR A 195 1.69 -28.41 -3.29
N VAL A 196 2.08 -27.28 -3.86
CA VAL A 196 1.15 -26.21 -4.25
C VAL A 196 0.78 -26.38 -5.72
N GLY A 197 -0.50 -26.59 -6.01
CA GLY A 197 -0.99 -26.82 -7.37
C GLY A 197 -0.82 -28.26 -7.86
N HIS A 198 -0.37 -28.41 -9.11
CA HIS A 198 -0.23 -29.71 -9.78
C HIS A 198 1.23 -30.00 -10.13
N GLY A 199 1.74 -31.14 -9.63
CA GLY A 199 3.06 -31.67 -9.93
C GLY A 199 3.57 -32.59 -8.82
N ASP A 200 4.73 -33.18 -9.03
CA ASP A 200 5.37 -34.10 -8.05
C ASP A 200 6.38 -33.38 -7.14
N SER A 201 6.65 -32.09 -7.40
CA SER A 201 7.52 -31.28 -6.54
C SER A 201 6.79 -30.85 -5.27
N ARG A 202 7.56 -30.69 -4.19
CA ARG A 202 7.06 -30.37 -2.85
C ARG A 202 8.15 -29.63 -2.10
N ASP A 203 7.81 -28.51 -1.49
CA ASP A 203 8.77 -27.66 -0.78
C ASP A 203 8.24 -27.20 0.58
N HIS A 204 9.14 -26.69 1.41
CA HIS A 204 8.82 -25.98 2.65
C HIS A 204 7.97 -24.76 2.32
N LEU A 205 7.09 -24.36 3.24
CA LEU A 205 6.46 -23.05 3.17
C LEU A 205 6.64 -22.35 4.51
N VAL A 206 7.09 -21.10 4.49
CA VAL A 206 7.17 -20.27 5.69
C VAL A 206 6.96 -18.80 5.35
N GLU A 207 6.09 -18.15 6.11
CA GLU A 207 5.92 -16.70 6.11
C GLU A 207 5.92 -16.18 7.54
N MET A 208 6.46 -14.98 7.77
CA MET A 208 6.22 -14.24 9.01
C MET A 208 5.00 -13.35 8.84
N LEU A 209 3.94 -13.68 9.57
CA LEU A 209 2.65 -13.05 9.39
C LEU A 209 2.65 -11.61 9.92
N LEU A 210 1.99 -10.73 9.18
CA LEU A 210 1.55 -9.43 9.68
C LEU A 210 0.35 -9.59 10.61
N PRO A 211 0.24 -8.77 11.67
CA PRO A 211 -0.90 -8.82 12.56
C PRO A 211 -2.19 -8.39 11.86
N LEU A 212 -3.33 -8.82 12.40
CA LEU A 212 -4.65 -8.53 11.86
C LEU A 212 -4.88 -7.01 11.66
N SER A 213 -4.38 -6.18 12.57
CA SER A 213 -4.48 -4.71 12.49
C SER A 213 -3.79 -4.10 11.26
N SER A 214 -2.90 -4.84 10.61
CA SER A 214 -2.16 -4.40 9.43
C SER A 214 -2.76 -4.92 8.12
N TRP A 215 -3.84 -5.71 8.18
CA TRP A 215 -4.47 -6.25 6.98
C TRP A 215 -5.14 -5.15 6.16
N GLY A 216 -4.94 -5.20 4.84
CA GLY A 216 -5.60 -4.34 3.88
C GLY A 216 -6.81 -5.01 3.25
N SER A 217 -7.64 -4.23 2.57
CA SER A 217 -8.76 -4.72 1.76
C SER A 217 -8.45 -4.80 0.26
N ASN A 218 -7.29 -4.32 -0.16
CA ASN A 218 -6.89 -4.25 -1.57
C ASN A 218 -5.50 -4.84 -1.76
N PHE A 219 -5.38 -5.78 -2.69
CA PHE A 219 -4.14 -6.47 -2.99
C PHE A 219 -3.90 -6.42 -4.50
N ALA A 220 -2.67 -6.11 -4.91
CA ALA A 220 -2.25 -6.16 -6.30
C ALA A 220 -1.24 -7.29 -6.47
N THR A 221 -1.47 -8.13 -7.47
CA THR A 221 -0.58 -9.26 -7.79
C THR A 221 -0.15 -9.13 -9.24
N VAL A 222 1.08 -9.55 -9.52
CA VAL A 222 1.64 -9.59 -10.88
C VAL A 222 2.08 -11.02 -11.10
N PRO A 223 1.61 -11.70 -12.16
CA PRO A 223 2.02 -13.06 -12.44
C PRO A 223 3.53 -13.19 -12.51
N ILE A 224 4.07 -14.27 -11.94
CA ILE A 224 5.49 -14.59 -12.09
C ILE A 224 5.79 -14.74 -13.59
N PRO A 225 6.77 -13.99 -14.13
CA PRO A 225 7.16 -14.11 -15.54
C PRO A 225 7.44 -15.57 -15.91
N ASP A 226 7.08 -15.94 -17.14
CA ASP A 226 7.30 -17.26 -17.71
C ASP A 226 6.48 -18.45 -17.15
N ARG A 227 5.51 -18.20 -16.25
CA ARG A 227 4.45 -19.18 -15.91
C ARG A 227 3.26 -19.08 -16.88
N HIS A 228 3.51 -19.33 -18.16
CA HIS A 228 2.55 -19.09 -19.25
C HIS A 228 1.25 -19.92 -19.17
N ASP A 229 1.28 -21.10 -18.54
CA ASP A 229 0.17 -22.07 -18.67
C ASP A 229 -0.62 -22.32 -17.38
N LYS A 230 -0.16 -21.80 -16.23
CA LYS A 230 -0.68 -22.20 -14.90
C LYS A 230 -1.12 -21.04 -14.01
N GLY A 231 -0.65 -19.81 -14.27
CA GLY A 231 -0.92 -18.66 -13.40
C GLY A 231 -0.37 -18.84 -11.98
N ASP A 232 -0.79 -17.95 -11.08
CA ASP A 232 -0.48 -18.02 -9.65
C ASP A 232 -1.69 -18.55 -8.86
N ILE A 233 -1.40 -19.26 -7.76
CA ILE A 233 -2.43 -19.79 -6.87
C ILE A 233 -2.59 -18.83 -5.71
N PHE A 234 -3.79 -18.28 -5.57
CA PHE A 234 -4.15 -17.38 -4.49
C PHE A 234 -4.97 -18.12 -3.44
N ARG A 235 -4.69 -17.83 -2.17
CA ARG A 235 -5.52 -18.26 -1.03
C ARG A 235 -5.85 -17.03 -0.22
N PHE A 236 -7.14 -16.85 0.06
CA PHE A 236 -7.63 -15.70 0.81
C PHE A 236 -8.05 -16.14 2.21
N ILE A 237 -7.79 -15.28 3.18
CA ILE A 237 -8.32 -15.39 4.54
C ILE A 237 -8.97 -14.05 4.86
N ALA A 238 -10.17 -14.12 5.41
CA ALA A 238 -10.88 -12.97 5.90
C ALA A 238 -10.97 -13.03 7.43
N SER A 239 -10.90 -11.87 8.06
CA SER A 239 -11.11 -11.74 9.50
C SER A 239 -12.57 -11.75 9.90
N GLU A 240 -13.46 -11.49 8.94
CA GLU A 240 -14.91 -11.40 9.13
C GLU A 240 -15.61 -12.41 8.23
N ASP A 241 -16.66 -13.04 8.78
CA ASP A 241 -17.50 -13.96 8.02
C ASP A 241 -18.24 -13.23 6.90
N ASN A 242 -18.67 -13.97 5.88
CA ASN A 242 -19.39 -13.42 4.72
C ASN A 242 -18.61 -12.34 3.95
N THR A 243 -17.28 -12.39 3.98
CA THR A 243 -16.44 -11.48 3.21
C THR A 243 -16.50 -11.83 1.71
N HIS A 244 -16.71 -10.80 0.89
CA HIS A 244 -16.72 -10.91 -0.57
C HIS A 244 -15.37 -10.44 -1.13
N VAL A 245 -14.69 -11.33 -1.86
CA VAL A 245 -13.42 -11.02 -2.51
C VAL A 245 -13.68 -10.74 -4.00
N HIS A 246 -13.54 -9.48 -4.39
CA HIS A 246 -13.63 -9.08 -5.80
C HIS A 246 -12.26 -9.20 -6.46
N VAL A 247 -12.14 -10.10 -7.43
CA VAL A 247 -10.94 -10.27 -8.24
C VAL A 247 -11.17 -9.63 -9.59
N SER A 248 -10.24 -8.78 -10.02
CA SER A 248 -10.29 -8.20 -11.37
C SER A 248 -8.90 -8.19 -11.97
N GLY A 249 -8.81 -8.41 -13.28
CA GLY A 249 -7.53 -8.49 -13.96
C GLY A 249 -7.66 -8.64 -15.47
N ILE A 250 -6.54 -9.00 -16.10
CA ILE A 250 -6.46 -9.25 -17.53
C ILE A 250 -6.00 -10.70 -17.72
N ASN A 251 -6.84 -11.52 -18.34
CA ASN A 251 -6.49 -12.88 -18.73
C ASN A 251 -6.37 -12.95 -20.26
N SER A 252 -5.19 -13.29 -20.76
CA SER A 252 -4.91 -13.40 -22.20
C SER A 252 -5.32 -12.15 -23.01
N GLY A 253 -5.12 -10.97 -22.43
CA GLY A 253 -5.47 -9.68 -23.04
C GLY A 253 -6.94 -9.27 -22.93
N LYS A 254 -7.80 -10.06 -22.28
CA LYS A 254 -9.20 -9.73 -22.01
C LYS A 254 -9.41 -9.37 -20.55
N PRO A 255 -10.16 -8.31 -20.22
CA PRO A 255 -10.53 -8.03 -18.84
C PRO A 255 -11.42 -9.16 -18.31
N PHE A 256 -11.22 -9.53 -17.05
CA PHE A 256 -12.11 -10.42 -16.33
C PHE A 256 -12.38 -9.85 -14.94
N GLN A 257 -13.53 -10.24 -14.38
CA GLN A 257 -13.91 -9.98 -13.01
C GLN A 257 -14.55 -11.25 -12.45
N ASP A 258 -14.27 -11.53 -11.19
CA ASP A 258 -14.80 -12.67 -10.46
C ASP A 258 -15.10 -12.25 -9.02
N ILE A 259 -16.04 -12.92 -8.37
CA ILE A 259 -16.43 -12.66 -6.97
C ILE A 259 -16.40 -13.98 -6.22
N ILE A 260 -15.54 -14.07 -5.21
CA ILE A 260 -15.43 -15.23 -4.35
C ILE A 260 -16.05 -14.88 -3.00
N LYS A 261 -17.16 -15.53 -2.64
CA LYS A 261 -17.78 -15.42 -1.32
C LYS A 261 -17.09 -16.36 -0.33
N LEU A 262 -16.68 -15.84 0.82
CA LEU A 262 -16.12 -16.62 1.92
C LEU A 262 -17.19 -16.79 3.01
N GLU A 263 -17.98 -17.87 2.95
CA GLU A 263 -19.12 -18.14 3.87
C GLU A 263 -18.68 -18.44 5.32
N LYS A 264 -17.44 -18.87 5.52
CA LYS A 264 -16.75 -18.99 6.80
C LYS A 264 -15.28 -18.60 6.61
N ARG A 265 -14.58 -18.24 7.70
CA ARG A 265 -13.17 -17.75 7.74
C ARG A 265 -12.10 -18.51 6.92
N VAL A 266 -12.40 -19.63 6.24
CA VAL A 266 -11.53 -20.22 5.20
C VAL A 266 -12.38 -20.95 4.14
N ILE A 267 -12.33 -20.51 2.87
CA ILE A 267 -12.70 -21.32 1.71
C ILE A 267 -11.51 -21.37 0.75
N THR A 268 -11.15 -22.58 0.31
CA THR A 268 -10.21 -22.77 -0.81
C THR A 268 -11.07 -23.07 -2.03
N SER A 269 -11.21 -22.12 -2.96
CA SER A 269 -12.06 -22.36 -4.14
C SER A 269 -11.38 -23.30 -5.13
N LYS A 270 -12.06 -24.40 -5.47
CA LYS A 270 -11.97 -25.04 -6.78
C LYS A 270 -13.21 -24.59 -7.56
N ASN A 271 -12.99 -24.08 -8.77
CA ASN A 271 -14.03 -23.68 -9.74
C ASN A 271 -15.28 -24.56 -9.65
N THR A 272 -16.40 -23.98 -9.23
CA THR A 272 -17.74 -24.50 -9.55
C THR A 272 -18.69 -23.32 -9.71
N ILE A 273 -19.30 -23.21 -10.90
CA ILE A 273 -20.32 -22.23 -11.27
C ILE A 273 -21.66 -22.70 -10.70
N VAL A 274 -22.29 -21.94 -9.81
CA VAL A 274 -23.76 -21.97 -9.55
C VAL A 274 -24.19 -20.64 -8.87
N PRO A 275 -25.47 -20.22 -8.98
CA PRO A 275 -25.96 -19.14 -9.83
C PRO A 275 -26.24 -17.83 -9.09
N ASP A 276 -26.33 -16.74 -9.84
CA ASP A 276 -26.71 -15.39 -9.37
C ASP A 276 -28.06 -15.35 -8.63
N CYS A 277 -28.17 -14.42 -7.69
CA CYS A 277 -29.42 -14.04 -7.02
C CYS A 277 -30.51 -13.68 -8.05
N LEU A 278 -31.71 -14.25 -7.88
CA LEU A 278 -32.86 -14.01 -8.74
C LEU A 278 -33.91 -13.24 -7.96
N VAL A 279 -34.24 -12.02 -8.44
CA VAL A 279 -35.29 -11.18 -7.86
C VAL A 279 -36.59 -11.97 -7.71
N SER A 280 -37.15 -11.99 -6.51
CA SER A 280 -38.23 -12.89 -6.10
C SER A 280 -39.33 -12.12 -5.35
N GLN A 281 -40.51 -12.73 -5.14
CA GLN A 281 -41.58 -12.08 -4.38
C GLN A 281 -41.32 -12.23 -2.88
N MET A 282 -41.49 -11.15 -2.11
CA MET A 282 -41.37 -11.17 -0.65
C MET A 282 -42.24 -12.25 0.01
N ILE A 283 -41.61 -13.13 0.78
CA ILE A 283 -42.27 -14.06 1.70
C ILE A 283 -41.69 -13.81 3.10
N GLU A 284 -42.53 -13.38 4.03
CA GLU A 284 -42.13 -13.13 5.42
C GLU A 284 -41.57 -14.43 6.05
N GLY A 285 -40.34 -14.36 6.58
CA GLY A 285 -39.63 -15.43 7.28
C GLY A 285 -38.78 -16.35 6.42
N ASP A 286 -38.63 -16.08 5.11
CA ASP A 286 -37.90 -16.95 4.19
C ASP A 286 -36.38 -16.72 4.17
N LYS A 287 -35.91 -15.57 4.69
CA LYS A 287 -34.49 -15.15 4.74
C LYS A 287 -33.81 -15.13 3.37
N ILE A 288 -34.56 -14.77 2.33
CA ILE A 288 -34.04 -14.60 0.98
C ILE A 288 -33.94 -13.10 0.68
N ASP A 289 -32.75 -12.66 0.24
CA ASP A 289 -32.52 -11.33 -0.33
C ASP A 289 -33.24 -11.28 -1.68
N ASN A 290 -34.46 -10.71 -1.66
CA ASN A 290 -35.42 -10.83 -2.76
C ASN A 290 -35.22 -9.76 -3.84
N ASP A 291 -34.39 -8.73 -3.59
CA ASP A 291 -34.06 -7.68 -4.56
C ASP A 291 -32.56 -7.58 -4.91
N CYS A 292 -31.74 -8.46 -4.32
CA CYS A 292 -30.34 -8.70 -4.63
C CYS A 292 -29.41 -7.53 -4.33
N ASP A 293 -29.71 -6.75 -3.29
CA ASP A 293 -28.91 -5.60 -2.86
C ASP A 293 -27.82 -5.96 -1.82
N GLY A 294 -27.87 -7.19 -1.29
CA GLY A 294 -26.89 -7.74 -0.36
C GLY A 294 -27.32 -7.71 1.11
N GLU A 295 -28.53 -7.24 1.44
CA GLU A 295 -29.10 -7.28 2.79
C GLU A 295 -30.37 -8.16 2.85
N ILE A 296 -30.68 -8.68 4.05
CA ILE A 296 -31.93 -9.44 4.32
C ILE A 296 -32.66 -8.64 5.40
N ASP A 297 -33.13 -7.44 5.04
CA ASP A 297 -33.69 -6.48 5.98
C ASP A 297 -35.20 -6.24 5.80
N GLU A 298 -35.81 -6.84 4.78
CA GLU A 298 -37.21 -6.63 4.40
C GLU A 298 -38.22 -7.57 5.12
N GLU A 299 -37.83 -8.11 6.27
CA GLU A 299 -38.61 -9.07 7.07
C GLU A 299 -39.68 -8.42 7.97
N GLN A 300 -39.94 -7.11 7.84
CA GLN A 300 -41.00 -6.42 8.59
C GLN A 300 -42.11 -5.96 7.66
N SER A 301 -43.33 -6.46 7.89
CA SER A 301 -44.55 -6.09 7.15
C SER A 301 -45.03 -4.67 7.50
N ASP A 302 -44.16 -3.66 7.36
CA ASP A 302 -44.44 -2.25 7.67
C ASP A 302 -44.60 -1.37 6.41
N GLY A 303 -44.31 -1.94 5.23
CA GLY A 303 -44.50 -1.31 3.92
C GLY A 303 -43.57 -0.13 3.66
N LYS A 304 -42.37 -0.08 4.28
CA LYS A 304 -41.38 0.99 4.09
C LYS A 304 -40.03 0.43 3.68
N ASP A 305 -39.37 1.10 2.73
CA ASP A 305 -37.94 0.89 2.50
C ASP A 305 -37.14 1.50 3.67
N GLY A 306 -36.15 0.76 4.18
CA GLY A 306 -35.27 1.15 5.28
C GLY A 306 -34.19 2.16 4.89
N ASP A 307 -34.21 2.66 3.66
CA ASP A 307 -33.10 3.33 3.00
C ASP A 307 -33.37 4.83 2.77
N VAL A 308 -34.14 5.44 3.67
CA VAL A 308 -34.52 6.85 3.54
C VAL A 308 -33.41 7.77 4.05
N LYS A 309 -32.66 8.37 3.11
CA LYS A 309 -31.83 9.58 3.36
C LYS A 309 -32.63 10.59 4.20
N PRO A 310 -32.04 11.20 5.25
CA PRO A 310 -32.76 12.11 6.13
C PRO A 310 -33.41 13.23 5.31
N SER A 311 -34.64 13.58 5.67
CA SER A 311 -35.44 14.53 4.91
C SER A 311 -34.76 15.92 4.87
N PRO A 312 -34.94 16.72 3.81
CA PRO A 312 -34.22 17.98 3.62
C PRO A 312 -34.24 18.95 4.82
N ASP A 313 -35.31 18.93 5.60
CA ASP A 313 -35.56 19.69 6.82
C ASP A 313 -34.73 19.22 8.04
N GLN A 314 -34.21 17.99 8.02
CA GLN A 314 -33.36 17.47 9.08
C GLN A 314 -31.90 17.90 8.92
N TYR A 315 -31.47 18.32 7.72
CA TYR A 315 -30.11 18.81 7.50
C TYR A 315 -29.88 20.17 8.17
N LEU A 316 -28.68 20.35 8.73
CA LEU A 316 -28.20 21.65 9.15
C LEU A 316 -28.18 22.61 7.95
N THR A 317 -28.73 23.81 8.10
CA THR A 317 -28.75 24.82 7.04
C THR A 317 -27.56 25.79 7.14
N HIS A 318 -27.27 26.51 6.03
CA HIS A 318 -26.26 27.58 6.03
C HIS A 318 -26.56 28.65 7.09
N LEU A 319 -27.83 29.01 7.26
CA LEU A 319 -28.26 30.05 8.19
C LEU A 319 -28.08 29.62 9.65
N GLU A 320 -28.45 28.39 9.98
CA GLU A 320 -28.26 27.84 11.33
C GLU A 320 -26.78 27.75 11.69
N LEU A 321 -25.93 27.25 10.78
CA LEU A 321 -24.49 27.20 11.02
C LEU A 321 -23.87 28.60 11.13
N TYR A 322 -24.27 29.52 10.25
CA TYR A 322 -23.82 30.92 10.27
C TYR A 322 -24.16 31.63 11.58
N ASN A 323 -25.37 31.41 12.10
CA ASN A 323 -25.80 31.98 13.38
C ASN A 323 -25.11 31.32 14.58
N SER A 324 -24.85 30.01 14.52
CA SER A 324 -24.14 29.30 15.59
C SER A 324 -22.66 29.67 15.70
N ILE A 325 -22.02 30.16 14.63
CA ILE A 325 -20.63 30.65 14.68
C ILE A 325 -20.52 31.98 15.47
N ASP A 326 -21.60 32.76 15.51
CA ASP A 326 -21.69 34.07 16.18
C ASP A 326 -21.48 33.98 17.70
N SER A 327 -21.80 32.82 18.32
CA SER A 327 -21.60 32.63 19.77
C SER A 327 -20.14 32.56 20.18
N CYS A 328 -19.20 32.42 19.23
CA CYS A 328 -17.77 32.33 19.50
C CYS A 328 -16.97 33.57 19.04
N LYS A 329 -17.39 34.31 18.00
CA LYS A 329 -16.72 35.52 17.45
C LYS A 329 -17.62 36.34 16.49
N PRO A 330 -17.30 37.63 16.20
CA PRO A 330 -18.08 38.47 15.30
C PRO A 330 -18.03 38.01 13.82
N LYS A 331 -19.21 37.97 13.19
CA LYS A 331 -19.49 37.57 11.79
C LYS A 331 -18.65 38.25 10.69
N SER A 332 -17.97 39.36 10.98
CA SER A 332 -17.17 40.11 9.99
C SER A 332 -15.95 39.35 9.46
N HIS A 333 -15.55 38.27 10.13
CA HIS A 333 -14.34 37.51 9.84
C HIS A 333 -14.59 36.19 9.07
N LEU A 334 -15.80 35.97 8.56
CA LEU A 334 -16.16 34.74 7.85
C LEU A 334 -16.25 34.99 6.33
N LYS A 335 -15.30 34.43 5.56
CA LYS A 335 -15.26 34.54 4.08
C LYS A 335 -16.22 33.58 3.37
N GLY A 336 -16.65 32.50 4.03
CA GLY A 336 -17.59 31.58 3.41
C GLY A 336 -17.92 30.33 4.23
N LEU A 337 -19.03 29.70 3.84
CA LEU A 337 -19.49 28.39 4.31
C LEU A 337 -19.79 27.53 3.10
N GLN A 338 -19.40 26.26 3.14
CA GLN A 338 -19.64 25.34 2.03
C GLN A 338 -19.95 23.94 2.54
N ARG A 339 -20.98 23.30 1.97
CA ARG A 339 -21.25 21.88 2.18
C ARG A 339 -20.64 21.05 1.06
N VAL A 340 -19.84 20.05 1.40
CA VAL A 340 -19.20 19.13 0.44
C VAL A 340 -19.28 17.70 0.97
N ARG A 341 -19.89 16.80 0.18
CA ARG A 341 -20.01 15.36 0.51
C ARG A 341 -20.54 15.09 1.94
N GLY A 342 -21.59 15.80 2.34
CA GLY A 342 -22.22 15.64 3.65
C GLY A 342 -21.49 16.33 4.82
N MET A 343 -20.37 17.02 4.59
CA MET A 343 -19.62 17.75 5.63
C MET A 343 -19.62 19.26 5.38
N TRP A 344 -19.51 20.04 6.45
CA TRP A 344 -19.41 21.50 6.41
C TRP A 344 -17.96 21.97 6.42
N ARG A 345 -17.66 22.99 5.63
CA ARG A 345 -16.38 23.72 5.58
C ARG A 345 -16.61 25.16 5.97
N ILE A 346 -15.76 25.68 6.85
CA ILE A 346 -15.79 27.05 7.37
C ILE A 346 -14.52 27.76 6.88
N TYR A 347 -14.68 28.93 6.25
CA TYR A 347 -13.59 29.73 5.71
C TYR A 347 -13.44 31.04 6.49
N PRO A 348 -12.67 31.05 7.59
CA PRO A 348 -12.35 32.30 8.30
C PRO A 348 -11.42 33.18 7.45
N ASP A 349 -11.37 34.48 7.77
CA ASP A 349 -10.58 35.46 7.04
C ASP A 349 -9.12 35.54 7.49
N SER A 350 -8.81 35.03 8.69
CA SER A 350 -7.48 34.97 9.33
C SER A 350 -7.17 33.61 9.98
N ASP A 351 -5.87 33.34 10.19
CA ASP A 351 -5.40 32.11 10.87
C ASP A 351 -5.74 32.12 12.38
N ILE A 352 -5.82 33.29 13.00
CA ILE A 352 -6.19 33.45 14.42
C ILE A 352 -7.65 33.04 14.64
N ASP A 353 -8.54 33.42 13.72
CA ASP A 353 -9.96 33.05 13.78
C ASP A 353 -10.14 31.55 13.53
N ARG A 354 -9.32 30.97 12.66
CA ARG A 354 -9.27 29.52 12.44
C ARG A 354 -8.90 28.77 13.71
N GLU A 355 -7.82 29.16 14.39
CA GLU A 355 -7.40 28.52 15.65
C GLU A 355 -8.46 28.66 16.75
N THR A 356 -9.10 29.82 16.82
CA THR A 356 -10.17 30.08 17.79
C THR A 356 -11.39 29.17 17.57
N LEU A 357 -11.80 28.96 16.31
CA LEU A 357 -12.91 28.08 15.95
C LEU A 357 -12.61 26.61 16.20
N ILE A 358 -11.36 26.19 16.05
CA ILE A 358 -10.92 24.82 16.36
C ILE A 358 -10.90 24.59 17.87
N THR A 359 -10.46 25.59 18.64
CA THR A 359 -10.30 25.48 20.10
C THR A 359 -11.63 25.62 20.85
N ASN A 360 -12.56 26.42 20.31
CA ASN A 360 -13.89 26.63 20.87
C ASN A 360 -14.93 25.89 20.02
N ASN A 361 -15.44 24.77 20.55
CA ASN A 361 -16.52 24.03 19.91
C ASN A 361 -17.74 24.92 19.62
N ILE A 362 -18.48 24.61 18.55
CA ILE A 362 -19.65 25.38 18.12
C ILE A 362 -20.91 24.69 18.64
N THR A 363 -21.83 25.44 19.24
CA THR A 363 -23.12 24.89 19.65
C THR A 363 -24.17 25.10 18.55
N VAL A 364 -24.73 24.01 18.05
CA VAL A 364 -25.76 24.01 17.00
C VAL A 364 -26.95 23.18 17.48
N ARG A 365 -28.17 23.75 17.46
CA ARG A 365 -29.39 23.09 17.98
C ARG A 365 -29.19 22.48 19.39
N HIS A 366 -28.54 23.23 20.28
CA HIS A 366 -28.18 22.81 21.66
C HIS A 366 -27.23 21.61 21.77
N LYS A 367 -26.58 21.19 20.67
CA LYS A 367 -25.54 20.17 20.67
C LYS A 367 -24.18 20.81 20.42
N LEU A 368 -23.18 20.38 21.19
CA LEU A 368 -21.80 20.79 21.01
C LEU A 368 -21.20 20.04 19.82
N ILE A 369 -20.72 20.76 18.82
CA ILE A 369 -20.10 20.21 17.61
C ILE A 369 -18.62 20.59 17.61
N ASN A 370 -17.77 19.56 17.51
CA ASN A 370 -16.33 19.74 17.39
C ASN A 370 -15.97 20.24 15.99
N VAL A 371 -15.09 21.24 15.93
CA VAL A 371 -14.55 21.77 14.68
C VAL A 371 -13.14 21.23 14.49
N TYR A 372 -12.93 20.54 13.36
CA TYR A 372 -11.64 19.93 13.06
C TYR A 372 -10.80 20.84 12.15
N SER A 373 -9.48 20.84 12.38
CA SER A 373 -8.53 21.57 11.53
C SER A 373 -8.41 20.98 10.12
N ALA A 374 -8.73 19.70 9.95
CA ALA A 374 -8.71 18.99 8.68
C ALA A 374 -9.94 18.07 8.57
N ASN A 375 -10.13 17.47 7.38
CA ASN A 375 -11.18 16.48 7.19
C ASN A 375 -10.91 15.28 8.11
N PRO A 376 -11.78 14.95 9.08
CA PRO A 376 -11.56 13.83 9.99
C PRO A 376 -11.56 12.46 9.28
N LYS A 377 -12.06 12.40 8.04
CA LYS A 377 -12.02 11.20 7.19
C LYS A 377 -10.82 11.13 6.24
N SER A 378 -9.89 12.09 6.28
CA SER A 378 -8.61 11.96 5.57
C SER A 378 -7.58 11.35 6.51
N SER A 379 -7.13 10.14 6.19
CA SER A 379 -5.91 9.55 6.74
C SER A 379 -4.70 10.38 6.28
N GLU A 380 -4.30 11.40 7.06
CA GLU A 380 -2.96 12.02 7.09
C GLU A 380 -3.06 13.36 7.84
N TYR A 381 -2.93 13.33 9.16
CA TYR A 381 -2.39 14.47 9.91
C TYR A 381 -0.88 14.44 9.72
N SER A 382 -0.37 15.17 8.73
CA SER A 382 1.07 15.45 8.65
C SER A 382 1.29 16.95 8.80
N THR A 383 1.90 17.32 9.92
CA THR A 383 2.50 18.62 10.18
C THR A 383 3.83 18.82 9.43
N HIS A 384 4.25 17.87 8.57
CA HIS A 384 5.45 18.02 7.77
C HIS A 384 5.21 18.87 6.52
N LEU A 385 6.05 19.89 6.37
CA LEU A 385 6.05 20.85 5.26
C LEU A 385 6.67 20.21 4.02
N TYR A 386 5.97 19.27 3.37
CA TYR A 386 6.46 18.65 2.13
C TYR A 386 6.40 19.62 0.95
N LEU A 387 7.47 19.67 0.15
CA LEU A 387 7.47 20.34 -1.14
C LEU A 387 6.78 19.46 -2.17
N ARG A 388 5.83 20.04 -2.90
CA ARG A 388 5.15 19.39 -4.01
C ARG A 388 5.89 19.64 -5.32
N VAL A 389 6.35 18.57 -5.97
CA VAL A 389 7.03 18.57 -7.27
C VAL A 389 6.14 17.89 -8.30
N ARG A 390 5.97 18.48 -9.48
CA ARG A 390 5.23 17.87 -10.60
C ARG A 390 6.18 17.56 -11.75
N VAL A 391 6.12 16.34 -12.26
CA VAL A 391 6.91 15.86 -13.39
C VAL A 391 5.97 15.55 -14.55
N LYS A 392 6.29 16.10 -15.73
CA LYS A 392 5.52 15.97 -16.97
C LYS A 392 6.39 15.43 -18.12
N ASP A 393 5.73 15.12 -19.24
CA ASP A 393 6.36 14.65 -20.48
C ASP A 393 7.11 13.33 -20.33
N VAL A 394 6.59 12.45 -19.47
CA VAL A 394 7.04 11.07 -19.33
C VAL A 394 5.89 10.12 -19.64
N PRO A 395 6.13 9.01 -20.36
CA PRO A 395 5.07 8.05 -20.69
C PRO A 395 4.57 7.32 -19.43
N CYS A 396 3.34 6.80 -19.45
CA CYS A 396 2.81 5.96 -18.38
C CYS A 396 3.69 4.73 -18.07
N SER A 397 4.43 4.23 -19.06
CA SER A 397 5.37 3.13 -18.96
C SER A 397 6.74 3.52 -18.38
N ALA A 398 6.97 4.79 -18.03
CA ALA A 398 8.20 5.20 -17.36
C ALA A 398 8.23 4.60 -15.95
N ASP A 399 9.38 4.03 -15.59
CA ASP A 399 9.62 3.43 -14.28
C ASP A 399 9.62 4.51 -13.20
N ASP A 400 8.75 4.36 -12.20
CA ASP A 400 8.60 5.35 -11.14
C ASP A 400 9.86 5.42 -10.27
N GLY A 401 10.61 4.32 -10.13
CA GLY A 401 11.90 4.27 -9.44
C GLY A 401 13.00 5.07 -10.15
N GLN A 402 12.98 5.20 -11.48
CA GLN A 402 13.87 6.09 -12.23
C GLN A 402 13.51 7.56 -12.02
N ILE A 403 12.21 7.87 -11.95
CA ILE A 403 11.72 9.23 -11.68
C ILE A 403 12.10 9.65 -10.27
N LEU A 404 11.88 8.78 -9.27
CA LEU A 404 12.26 9.01 -7.87
C LEU A 404 13.75 9.32 -7.76
N ARG A 405 14.61 8.41 -8.25
CA ARG A 405 16.07 8.59 -8.20
C ARG A 405 16.55 9.86 -8.90
N ALA A 406 15.94 10.24 -10.03
CA ALA A 406 16.29 11.47 -10.73
C ALA A 406 15.96 12.72 -9.88
N ILE A 407 14.79 12.75 -9.23
CA ILE A 407 14.38 13.87 -8.39
C ILE A 407 15.19 13.94 -7.09
N GLU A 408 15.41 12.80 -6.43
CA GLU A 408 16.20 12.73 -5.19
C GLU A 408 17.66 13.09 -5.43
N SER A 409 18.24 12.67 -6.55
CA SER A 409 19.63 13.00 -6.91
C SER A 409 19.81 14.47 -7.27
N GLU A 410 18.94 15.03 -8.11
CA GLU A 410 19.04 16.42 -8.56
C GLU A 410 18.66 17.41 -7.44
N GLY A 411 17.63 17.06 -6.66
CA GLY A 411 17.09 17.89 -5.59
C GLY A 411 17.81 17.74 -4.26
N LYS A 412 18.64 16.70 -4.11
CA LYS A 412 19.22 16.25 -2.84
C LYS A 412 18.17 16.20 -1.72
N CYS A 413 17.05 15.55 -2.00
CA CYS A 413 15.91 15.43 -1.09
C CYS A 413 15.46 13.98 -1.01
N SER A 414 14.69 13.64 0.02
CA SER A 414 13.96 12.36 0.05
C SER A 414 12.55 12.57 -0.50
N VAL A 415 12.09 11.69 -1.40
CA VAL A 415 10.70 11.70 -1.85
C VAL A 415 9.89 10.76 -0.96
N HIS A 416 8.86 11.28 -0.30
CA HIS A 416 8.00 10.51 0.62
C HIS A 416 6.81 9.87 -0.09
N LYS A 417 6.33 10.50 -1.16
CA LYS A 417 5.11 10.08 -1.85
C LYS A 417 5.18 10.44 -3.33
N LEU A 418 4.78 9.50 -4.19
CA LEU A 418 4.64 9.71 -5.63
C LEU A 418 3.26 9.23 -6.06
N ASN A 419 2.49 10.13 -6.64
CA ASN A 419 1.16 9.87 -7.17
C ASN A 419 1.18 10.00 -8.70
N ARG A 420 0.53 9.06 -9.39
CA ARG A 420 0.26 9.17 -10.83
C ARG A 420 -0.93 10.11 -11.05
N GLU A 421 -0.76 11.12 -11.91
CA GLU A 421 -1.85 12.05 -12.22
C GLU A 421 -2.88 11.35 -13.12
N ARG A 422 -4.16 11.60 -12.82
CA ARG A 422 -5.30 11.08 -13.58
C ARG A 422 -6.04 12.23 -14.24
N LEU A 423 -6.53 11.99 -15.44
CA LEU A 423 -7.32 12.94 -16.22
C LEU A 423 -8.57 13.32 -15.43
N ARG A 424 -8.92 14.61 -15.47
CA ARG A 424 -10.19 15.11 -14.95
C ARG A 424 -11.11 15.47 -16.09
N VAL A 425 -12.37 15.06 -15.98
CA VAL A 425 -13.46 15.43 -16.89
C VAL A 425 -14.54 16.05 -16.00
N ASP A 426 -14.95 17.29 -16.32
CA ASP A 426 -15.94 18.06 -15.55
C ASP A 426 -15.64 18.15 -14.05
N GLY A 427 -14.35 18.28 -13.71
CA GLY A 427 -13.87 18.38 -12.33
C GLY A 427 -13.78 17.03 -11.59
N LEU A 428 -14.40 15.97 -12.11
CA LEU A 428 -14.33 14.62 -11.57
C LEU A 428 -13.06 13.91 -12.02
N LEU A 429 -12.47 13.11 -11.12
CA LEU A 429 -11.25 12.35 -11.41
C LEU A 429 -11.64 11.06 -12.14
N THR A 430 -11.03 10.79 -13.29
CA THR A 430 -11.21 9.53 -14.02
C THR A 430 -10.17 8.49 -13.57
N ASN A 431 -10.29 7.25 -14.06
CA ASN A 431 -9.27 6.21 -13.91
C ASN A 431 -8.13 6.33 -14.96
N CYS A 432 -8.25 7.21 -15.94
CA CYS A 432 -7.28 7.39 -17.02
C CYS A 432 -6.02 8.13 -16.52
N GLN A 433 -4.85 7.48 -16.54
CA GLN A 433 -3.57 8.10 -16.18
C GLN A 433 -3.01 8.92 -17.33
N THR A 434 -2.45 10.10 -17.04
CA THR A 434 -1.91 11.01 -18.07
C THR A 434 -0.43 10.77 -18.38
N GLY A 435 0.27 10.02 -17.53
CA GLY A 435 1.74 9.89 -17.58
C GLY A 435 2.45 10.86 -16.65
N ASP A 436 1.81 11.95 -16.23
CA ASP A 436 2.39 12.90 -15.29
C ASP A 436 2.51 12.29 -13.86
N ARG A 437 3.47 12.79 -13.08
CA ARG A 437 3.68 12.43 -11.66
C ARG A 437 3.59 13.66 -10.77
N ILE A 438 3.05 13.47 -9.57
CA ILE A 438 3.06 14.44 -8.48
C ILE A 438 3.80 13.81 -7.31
N LEU A 439 4.93 14.37 -6.95
CA LEU A 439 5.80 13.93 -5.89
C LEU A 439 5.69 14.89 -4.69
N PHE A 440 5.85 14.35 -3.50
CA PHE A 440 5.97 15.11 -2.25
C PHE A 440 7.30 14.73 -1.62
N CYS A 441 8.19 15.71 -1.49
CA CYS A 441 9.55 15.50 -0.98
C CYS A 441 9.85 16.47 0.15
N ASP A 442 10.96 16.22 0.84
CA ASP A 442 11.58 17.23 1.71
C ASP A 442 11.86 18.52 0.92
N PRO A 443 11.96 19.67 1.60
CA PRO A 443 12.53 20.87 1.00
C PRO A 443 13.85 20.57 0.29
N LEU A 444 14.01 21.08 -0.93
CA LEU A 444 15.18 20.80 -1.76
C LEU A 444 16.39 21.58 -1.25
N GLU A 445 17.56 20.94 -1.16
CA GLU A 445 18.82 21.68 -0.96
C GLU A 445 19.15 22.52 -2.20
N ASN A 446 18.85 21.99 -3.40
CA ASN A 446 19.03 22.66 -4.68
C ASN A 446 17.71 22.69 -5.47
N PRO A 447 17.27 23.86 -5.98
CA PRO A 447 16.14 23.93 -6.90
C PRO A 447 16.35 23.05 -8.13
N LEU A 448 15.34 22.25 -8.48
CA LEU A 448 15.40 21.36 -9.65
C LEU A 448 15.35 22.17 -10.95
N PRO A 449 16.13 21.83 -11.98
CA PRO A 449 16.02 22.50 -13.27
C PRO A 449 14.68 22.21 -13.94
N ARG A 450 14.21 23.11 -14.83
CA ARG A 450 12.91 22.99 -15.51
C ARG A 450 12.80 21.73 -16.38
N ILE A 451 13.93 21.23 -16.87
CA ILE A 451 14.03 20.04 -17.70
C ILE A 451 15.09 19.13 -17.08
N ILE A 452 14.70 17.89 -16.80
CA ILE A 452 15.62 16.84 -16.34
C ILE A 452 15.59 15.65 -17.29
N LYS A 453 16.68 14.90 -17.34
CA LYS A 453 16.75 13.65 -18.11
C LYS A 453 16.42 12.48 -17.17
N ILE A 454 15.34 11.77 -17.45
CA ILE A 454 14.94 10.57 -16.71
C ILE A 454 15.08 9.36 -17.62
N GLY A 455 16.17 8.61 -17.44
CA GLY A 455 16.55 7.53 -18.36
C GLY A 455 16.72 8.06 -19.79
N LYS A 456 15.84 7.63 -20.70
CA LYS A 456 15.81 8.09 -22.10
C LYS A 456 14.85 9.26 -22.37
N TYR A 457 14.08 9.68 -21.37
CA TYR A 457 13.06 10.71 -21.52
C TYR A 457 13.59 12.07 -21.05
N ARG A 458 13.11 13.15 -21.68
CA ARG A 458 13.32 14.52 -21.22
C ARG A 458 12.02 14.97 -20.54
N ALA A 459 12.05 15.04 -19.21
CA ALA A 459 10.89 15.36 -18.40
C ALA A 459 10.89 16.85 -18.03
N MET A 460 9.70 17.45 -17.96
CA MET A 460 9.54 18.81 -17.42
C MET A 460 9.19 18.77 -15.95
N VAL A 461 9.82 19.60 -15.13
CA VAL A 461 9.64 19.61 -13.67
C VAL A 461 9.16 20.97 -13.19
N PHE A 462 8.20 20.97 -12.27
CA PHE A 462 7.58 22.15 -11.69
C PHE A 462 7.53 22.03 -10.16
N HIS A 463 8.12 22.99 -9.45
CA HIS A 463 7.97 23.14 -7.99
C HIS A 463 8.02 24.63 -7.60
N LYS A 464 7.67 24.94 -6.34
CA LYS A 464 7.49 26.32 -5.87
C LYS A 464 8.78 27.15 -5.91
N ASP A 465 9.88 26.57 -5.46
CA ASP A 465 11.17 27.28 -5.28
C ASP A 465 12.07 27.21 -6.51
N GLN A 466 11.50 26.96 -7.68
CA GLN A 466 12.24 26.74 -8.90
C GLN A 466 12.81 28.06 -9.42
N ILE A 467 14.13 28.15 -9.54
CA ILE A 467 14.80 29.33 -10.11
C ILE A 467 14.35 29.44 -11.58
N PRO A 468 13.81 30.59 -12.03
CA PRO A 468 13.55 30.83 -13.44
C PRO A 468 14.87 30.64 -14.19
N SER A 469 14.88 29.80 -15.23
CA SER A 469 16.09 29.58 -16.04
C SER A 469 16.69 30.92 -16.43
N SER A 470 18.02 31.06 -16.44
CA SER A 470 18.77 32.28 -16.79
C SER A 470 18.49 32.87 -18.19
N ASN A 471 17.56 32.29 -18.96
CA ASN A 471 16.98 32.83 -20.19
C ASN A 471 15.59 33.49 -19.99
N ASP A 472 15.09 33.62 -18.76
CA ASP A 472 13.80 34.24 -18.45
C ASP A 472 13.95 35.73 -18.09
N THR A 473 14.88 36.44 -18.75
CA THR A 473 14.61 37.85 -19.03
C THR A 473 13.35 37.83 -19.89
N LEU A 474 12.22 38.27 -19.35
CA LEU A 474 10.94 38.31 -20.03
C LEU A 474 11.10 39.03 -21.40
N VAL A 475 11.36 38.27 -22.46
CA VAL A 475 11.59 38.82 -23.81
C VAL A 475 10.23 38.98 -24.48
N CYS A 476 9.87 40.19 -24.82
CA CYS A 476 8.61 40.48 -25.47
C CYS A 476 8.54 39.83 -26.86
N ASN A 477 7.52 39.00 -27.11
CA ASN A 477 7.32 38.34 -28.40
C ASN A 477 6.97 39.29 -29.56
N LYS A 478 6.64 40.56 -29.27
CA LYS A 478 6.36 41.61 -30.27
C LYS A 478 7.65 42.27 -30.74
N CYS A 479 8.47 42.78 -29.80
CA CYS A 479 9.61 43.64 -30.11
C CYS A 479 10.99 43.04 -29.77
N LEU A 480 11.02 41.83 -29.21
CA LEU A 480 12.22 41.10 -28.81
C LEU A 480 13.09 41.79 -27.74
N GLN A 481 12.57 42.79 -27.05
CA GLN A 481 13.22 43.45 -25.91
C GLN A 481 12.84 42.80 -24.58
N ASN A 482 13.72 42.92 -23.59
CA ASN A 482 13.54 42.35 -22.26
C ASN A 482 12.63 43.22 -21.36
N GLY A 483 12.05 42.62 -20.33
CA GLY A 483 11.42 43.31 -19.19
C GLY A 483 9.91 43.52 -19.27
N HIS A 484 9.21 43.10 -20.34
CA HIS A 484 7.75 43.29 -20.45
C HIS A 484 7.05 42.20 -21.29
N ARG A 485 5.74 42.01 -21.08
CA ARG A 485 4.92 41.02 -21.81
C ARG A 485 4.38 41.62 -23.11
N PHE A 486 4.01 40.74 -24.06
CA PHE A 486 3.39 41.13 -25.34
C PHE A 486 2.20 42.08 -25.19
N ARG A 487 1.36 41.87 -24.17
CA ARG A 487 0.15 42.67 -23.92
C ARG A 487 0.45 44.10 -23.48
N ASP A 488 1.61 44.32 -22.88
CA ASP A 488 2.05 45.60 -22.32
C ASP A 488 3.08 46.28 -23.25
N CYS A 489 3.26 45.77 -24.48
CA CYS A 489 4.30 46.21 -25.40
C CYS A 489 3.84 47.37 -26.29
N GLN A 490 4.43 48.54 -26.07
CA GLN A 490 4.22 49.73 -26.90
C GLN A 490 5.10 49.79 -28.16
N ASN A 491 6.14 48.96 -28.25
CA ASN A 491 7.04 48.92 -29.40
C ASN A 491 6.39 48.22 -30.61
N ASP A 492 6.86 48.55 -31.82
CA ASP A 492 6.44 47.88 -33.05
C ASP A 492 6.90 46.42 -33.13
N TRP A 493 6.28 45.67 -34.04
CA TRP A 493 6.66 44.29 -34.31
C TRP A 493 8.08 44.20 -34.84
N VAL A 494 8.85 43.23 -34.35
CA VAL A 494 10.18 42.87 -34.85
C VAL A 494 10.14 41.41 -35.29
N CYS A 495 10.55 41.17 -36.53
CA CYS A 495 10.53 39.84 -37.10
C CYS A 495 11.58 38.95 -36.42
N LYS A 496 11.15 37.76 -35.96
CA LYS A 496 12.05 36.80 -35.30
C LYS A 496 13.13 36.22 -36.23
N GLN A 497 12.87 36.21 -37.54
CA GLN A 497 13.77 35.69 -38.57
C GLN A 497 14.80 36.74 -39.01
N CYS A 498 14.36 37.85 -39.62
CA CYS A 498 15.26 38.85 -40.19
C CYS A 498 15.64 39.99 -39.23
N LYS A 499 15.07 40.03 -38.02
CA LYS A 499 15.30 41.06 -36.98
C LYS A 499 14.93 42.49 -37.39
N LEU A 500 14.21 42.68 -38.49
CA LEU A 500 13.72 43.98 -38.93
C LEU A 500 12.37 44.33 -38.27
N PRO A 501 12.12 45.63 -37.99
CA PRO A 501 10.83 46.09 -37.49
C PRO A 501 9.74 46.08 -38.58
N GLY A 502 8.47 46.14 -38.16
CA GLY A 502 7.30 46.34 -39.01
C GLY A 502 6.48 45.09 -39.34
N HIS A 503 6.96 43.87 -39.07
CA HIS A 503 6.23 42.64 -39.40
C HIS A 503 6.55 41.47 -38.45
N LYS A 504 5.63 40.50 -38.36
CA LYS A 504 5.84 39.23 -37.64
C LYS A 504 6.53 38.21 -38.56
N GLN A 505 7.13 37.17 -37.99
CA GLN A 505 7.85 36.13 -38.74
C GLN A 505 7.03 35.47 -39.86
N ALA A 506 5.71 35.34 -39.68
CA ALA A 506 4.81 34.75 -40.67
C ALA A 506 4.66 35.61 -41.95
N ASP A 507 4.98 36.91 -41.88
CA ASP A 507 4.83 37.86 -42.97
C ASP A 507 6.22 38.30 -43.49
N CYS A 508 7.26 37.49 -43.25
CA CYS A 508 8.64 37.86 -43.58
C CYS A 508 8.96 37.57 -45.06
N PRO A 509 9.35 38.57 -45.87
CA PRO A 509 9.67 38.36 -47.29
C PRO A 509 10.94 37.51 -47.52
N SER A 510 11.72 37.22 -46.47
CA SER A 510 12.89 36.35 -46.52
C SER A 510 12.56 34.85 -46.48
N PHE A 511 11.26 34.48 -46.34
CA PHE A 511 10.83 33.08 -46.21
C PHE A 511 10.99 32.30 -47.53
N ASP A 512 10.97 32.97 -48.68
CA ASP A 512 10.94 32.34 -50.00
C ASP A 512 12.33 32.10 -50.65
N ALA A 513 13.45 32.44 -49.98
CA ALA A 513 14.76 32.51 -50.64
C ALA A 513 15.85 31.51 -50.15
N GLN A 514 15.53 30.55 -49.27
CA GLN A 514 16.55 29.62 -48.73
C GLN A 514 16.20 28.12 -48.77
N ASN A 515 15.15 27.70 -49.50
CA ASN A 515 14.79 26.28 -49.61
C ASN A 515 14.70 25.81 -51.07
N GLU A 516 15.79 25.94 -51.83
CA GLU A 516 16.08 25.09 -52.99
C GLU A 516 17.29 24.20 -52.68
N GLU A 517 17.12 23.24 -51.76
CA GLU A 517 17.91 21.98 -51.67
C GLU A 517 17.55 21.23 -50.36
N CYS A 518 16.31 20.75 -50.26
CA CYS A 518 15.85 19.59 -49.47
C CYS A 518 14.33 19.69 -49.25
N ASN A 519 13.55 19.47 -50.30
CA ASN A 519 12.11 19.27 -50.17
C ASN A 519 11.74 17.85 -50.66
N SER A 520 11.84 16.91 -49.74
CA SER A 520 10.84 15.84 -49.64
C SER A 520 10.60 15.44 -48.19
N MET A 521 10.25 16.41 -47.34
CA MET A 521 9.40 16.11 -46.18
C MET A 521 8.43 17.28 -45.94
N PRO A 522 7.12 17.03 -45.82
CA PRO A 522 6.16 18.09 -45.61
C PRO A 522 6.37 18.74 -44.24
N HIS A 523 6.26 20.07 -44.19
CA HIS A 523 6.09 20.84 -42.96
C HIS A 523 4.78 20.44 -42.28
N ASP A 524 4.83 19.39 -41.47
CA ASP A 524 3.62 18.79 -40.94
C ASP A 524 3.25 19.32 -39.55
N ASN A 525 2.35 20.31 -39.54
CA ASN A 525 1.65 20.79 -38.34
C ASN A 525 0.77 19.68 -37.70
N ASP A 526 0.63 18.49 -38.31
CA ASP A 526 -0.11 17.36 -37.74
C ASP A 526 0.66 16.51 -36.73
N LYS A 527 1.96 16.74 -36.46
CA LYS A 527 2.65 16.04 -35.35
C LYS A 527 1.98 16.24 -33.97
N LYS A 528 1.22 17.32 -33.78
CA LYS A 528 0.42 17.56 -32.56
C LYS A 528 -0.89 16.76 -32.49
N LYS A 529 -1.25 16.04 -33.55
CA LYS A 529 -2.49 15.25 -33.69
C LYS A 529 -2.23 13.77 -34.01
N GLN A 530 -0.99 13.32 -33.93
CA GLN A 530 -0.65 11.92 -34.18
C GLN A 530 -0.88 11.08 -32.92
N LEU A 531 -1.72 10.06 -33.03
CA LEU A 531 -1.94 9.06 -31.99
C LEU A 531 -0.95 7.91 -32.18
N LEU A 532 -0.11 7.67 -31.18
CA LEU A 532 0.83 6.56 -31.17
C LEU A 532 0.27 5.44 -30.29
N PHE A 533 -0.17 4.34 -30.90
CA PHE A 533 -0.51 3.12 -30.17
C PHE A 533 0.77 2.41 -29.73
N ARG A 534 0.85 2.07 -28.44
CA ARG A 534 1.94 1.30 -27.86
C ARG A 534 1.33 0.20 -26.99
N LYS A 535 1.66 -1.07 -27.29
CA LYS A 535 1.28 -2.23 -26.47
C LYS A 535 1.95 -2.18 -25.11
#